data_AF-A0A7Y6AMM7-F1
#
_entry.id   AF-A0A7Y6AMM7-F1
#
_cell.length_a   1.000
_cell.length_b   1.000
_cell.length_c   1.000
_cell.angle_alpha   90.00
_cell.angle_beta   90.00
_cell.angle_gamma   90.00
#
_symmetry.space_group_name_H-M   'P 1'
#
loop_
_entity.id
_entity.type
_entity.pdbx_description
1 polymer ?
#
loop_
_entity_poly.entity_id
_entity_poly.type
_entity_poly.pdbx_seq_one_letter_code
_entity_poly.pdbx_strand_id
1 'polypeptide(L)'
;MSFLTMRVPMPVRNSPGGSLGLDLLWSSLEAEADYPGLFTRRLTSAPDRDVFVFWEGGKQGRKGLSISAAGALEEVTARLPDVYGLDTGVSVPVPGRVELRIAESRGAVSSVFETLIEDVVKTLSADVAKDALVTVCRRLDLWKHFFAVSRNGLSLNQQAGLFAELTVLIDVMCTAIGEESAAHAWYGPAGALQDFANDRLGVEVKSVSSTGPAIVTIANERQLDERLVGDLLLAVYKLDIRETGEGLTLPRKIEAARKHLAGYESASAMFEAKLIRSGYSDAHRAKYVHRMTIRSAAWFRVAGSFPRITEQDLPTGVSQVSYKVNVESCQEWELVPELAIETIRRAHEL
;
A
#
# COMPACT_ATOMS: atom_id res chain seq x y z
N MET A 1 -10.89 23.70 27.04
CA MET A 1 -12.33 23.95 26.81
C MET A 1 -13.03 22.61 26.79
N SER A 2 -13.97 22.38 27.70
CA SER A 2 -14.71 21.11 27.76
C SER A 2 -15.73 21.04 26.63
N PHE A 3 -15.51 20.14 25.67
CA PHE A 3 -16.48 19.86 24.61
C PHE A 3 -17.60 18.96 25.17
N LEU A 4 -18.85 19.33 24.91
CA LEU A 4 -20.02 18.53 25.27
C LEU A 4 -19.95 17.20 24.50
N THR A 5 -19.76 16.08 25.21
CA THR A 5 -19.69 14.75 24.58
C THR A 5 -21.10 14.18 24.47
N MET A 6 -21.67 14.13 23.28
CA MET A 6 -22.97 13.49 23.04
C MET A 6 -22.74 12.04 22.60
N ARG A 7 -22.99 11.07 23.50
CA ARG A 7 -22.90 9.64 23.20
C ARG A 7 -24.28 9.10 22.83
N VAL A 8 -24.52 8.85 21.54
CA VAL A 8 -25.70 8.10 21.09
C VAL A 8 -25.25 6.70 20.67
N PRO A 9 -25.58 5.64 21.42
CA PRO A 9 -25.26 4.27 21.01
C PRO A 9 -26.19 3.83 19.88
N MET A 10 -25.64 3.61 18.68
CA MET A 10 -26.26 2.78 17.66
C MET A 10 -25.40 1.53 17.43
N PRO A 11 -25.99 0.32 17.48
CA PRO A 11 -25.26 -0.90 17.15
C PRO A 11 -24.98 -0.96 15.64
N VAL A 12 -23.72 -1.24 15.29
CA VAL A 12 -23.32 -1.55 13.91
C VAL A 12 -23.91 -2.90 13.54
N ARG A 13 -24.71 -2.95 12.47
CA ARG A 13 -25.08 -4.22 11.83
C ARG A 13 -24.00 -4.56 10.82
N ASN A 14 -23.43 -5.76 10.95
CA ASN A 14 -22.52 -6.30 9.93
C ASN A 14 -23.26 -6.40 8.59
N SER A 15 -22.77 -5.70 7.57
CA SER A 15 -23.20 -5.89 6.19
C SER A 15 -22.57 -7.16 5.62
N PRO A 16 -23.31 -7.95 4.81
CA PRO A 16 -22.74 -9.11 4.14
C PRO A 16 -21.80 -8.61 3.04
N GLY A 17 -20.49 -8.64 3.30
CA GLY A 17 -19.48 -8.16 2.36
C GLY A 17 -18.11 -7.78 2.95
N GLY A 18 -17.95 -7.72 4.28
CA GLY A 18 -16.63 -7.51 4.91
C GLY A 18 -16.06 -6.08 4.84
N SER A 19 -16.77 -5.13 4.22
CA SER A 19 -16.50 -3.69 4.36
C SER A 19 -17.09 -3.15 5.66
N LEU A 20 -16.34 -2.29 6.36
CA LEU A 20 -16.76 -1.64 7.62
C LEU A 20 -17.90 -0.63 7.43
N GLY A 21 -18.33 -0.34 6.19
CA GLY A 21 -19.41 0.61 5.90
C GLY A 21 -19.11 2.04 6.38
N LEU A 22 -17.84 2.44 6.33
CA LEU A 22 -17.37 3.71 6.89
C LEU A 22 -18.09 4.92 6.28
N ASP A 23 -18.41 4.90 4.98
CA ASP A 23 -19.13 5.99 4.29
C ASP A 23 -20.48 6.34 4.94
N LEU A 24 -21.24 5.32 5.34
CA LEU A 24 -22.53 5.52 6.01
C LEU A 24 -22.35 6.05 7.43
N LEU A 25 -21.31 5.60 8.14
CA LEU A 25 -20.97 6.10 9.47
C LEU A 25 -20.54 7.56 9.41
N TRP A 26 -19.71 7.94 8.44
CA TRP A 26 -19.28 9.33 8.23
C TRP A 26 -20.46 10.23 7.88
N SER A 27 -21.29 9.82 6.93
CA SER A 27 -22.48 10.58 6.52
C SER A 27 -23.44 10.79 7.69
N SER A 28 -23.63 9.78 8.54
CA SER A 28 -24.45 9.90 9.76
C SER A 28 -23.84 10.86 10.79
N LEU A 29 -22.54 10.80 11.01
CA LEU A 29 -21.85 11.66 11.97
C LEU A 29 -21.82 13.14 11.51
N GLU A 30 -21.59 13.39 10.22
CA GLU A 30 -21.65 14.72 9.62
C GLU A 30 -23.07 15.32 9.66
N ALA A 31 -24.09 14.49 9.44
CA ALA A 31 -25.48 14.91 9.54
C ALA A 31 -25.82 15.42 10.96
N GLU A 32 -25.26 14.81 12.00
CA GLU A 32 -25.45 15.20 13.40
C GLU A 32 -24.60 16.41 13.83
N ALA A 33 -23.55 16.75 13.07
CA ALA A 33 -22.60 17.81 13.39
C ALA A 33 -23.10 19.23 13.07
N ASP A 34 -24.36 19.53 13.41
CA ASP A 34 -24.97 20.86 13.26
C ASP A 34 -24.31 21.91 14.15
N TYR A 35 -23.65 21.49 15.22
CA TYR A 35 -22.88 22.33 16.14
C TYR A 35 -21.47 21.75 16.37
N PRO A 36 -20.47 22.59 16.68
CA PRO A 36 -19.13 22.12 17.01
C PRO A 36 -19.13 21.14 18.20
N GLY A 37 -18.65 19.92 17.99
CA GLY A 37 -18.60 18.89 19.03
C GLY A 37 -17.76 17.68 18.64
N LEU A 38 -17.81 16.66 19.48
CA LEU A 38 -17.23 15.34 19.20
C LEU A 38 -18.37 14.33 19.13
N PHE A 39 -18.60 13.79 17.93
CA PHE A 39 -19.61 12.79 17.64
C PHE A 39 -18.91 11.45 17.41
N THR A 40 -19.39 10.36 18.00
CA THR A 40 -18.69 9.07 17.94
C THR A 40 -19.63 7.93 17.57
N ARG A 41 -19.14 6.93 16.84
CA ARG A 41 -19.76 5.61 16.67
C ARG A 41 -18.78 4.50 17.00
N ARG A 42 -19.25 3.46 17.68
CA ARG A 42 -18.42 2.32 18.05
C ARG A 42 -18.30 1.36 16.86
N LEU A 43 -17.09 0.96 16.49
CA LEU A 43 -16.85 0.00 15.40
C LEU A 43 -16.82 -1.44 15.88
N THR A 44 -16.09 -1.72 16.95
CA THR A 44 -15.95 -3.06 17.52
C THR A 44 -16.18 -3.05 19.03
N SER A 45 -16.66 -4.17 19.56
CA SER A 45 -16.84 -4.40 20.99
C SER A 45 -16.08 -5.65 21.39
N ALA A 46 -14.77 -5.50 21.60
CA ALA A 46 -13.93 -6.52 22.21
C ALA A 46 -13.78 -6.23 23.72
N PRO A 47 -13.64 -7.25 24.57
CA PRO A 47 -13.60 -7.05 26.02
C PRO A 47 -12.35 -6.29 26.51
N ASP A 48 -11.27 -6.33 25.75
CA ASP A 48 -9.97 -5.75 26.10
C ASP A 48 -9.70 -4.37 25.46
N ARG A 49 -10.55 -3.93 24.53
CA ARG A 49 -10.37 -2.69 23.75
C ARG A 49 -11.68 -2.10 23.27
N ASP A 50 -11.70 -0.78 23.17
CA ASP A 50 -12.78 -0.03 22.55
C ASP A 50 -12.27 0.69 21.31
N VAL A 51 -12.99 0.58 20.20
CA VAL A 51 -12.66 1.26 18.94
C VAL A 51 -13.87 2.08 18.49
N PHE A 52 -13.65 3.38 18.30
CA PHE A 52 -14.66 4.33 17.85
C PHE A 52 -14.16 5.10 16.65
N VAL A 53 -15.02 5.28 15.65
CA VAL A 53 -14.87 6.38 14.71
C VAL A 53 -15.48 7.64 15.29
N PHE A 54 -14.92 8.79 14.96
CA PHE A 54 -15.42 10.08 15.41
C PHE A 54 -15.41 11.15 14.34
N TRP A 55 -16.28 12.14 14.53
CA TRP A 55 -16.31 13.39 13.80
C TRP A 55 -16.10 14.53 14.80
N GLU A 56 -15.06 15.32 14.61
CA GLU A 56 -14.69 16.43 15.49
C GLU A 56 -14.86 17.77 14.77
N GLY A 57 -15.65 18.67 15.36
CA GLY A 57 -16.00 19.97 14.79
C GLY A 57 -17.49 20.08 14.45
N GLY A 58 -17.83 20.93 13.48
CA GLY A 58 -19.20 21.10 12.94
C GLY A 58 -19.34 20.49 11.54
N LYS A 59 -20.16 21.05 10.65
CA LYS A 59 -20.34 20.57 9.27
C LYS A 59 -19.06 20.49 8.42
N GLN A 60 -18.02 21.24 8.78
CA GLN A 60 -16.67 21.13 8.16
C GLN A 60 -15.66 20.53 9.14
N GLY A 61 -16.13 19.58 9.95
CA GLY A 61 -15.32 18.84 10.89
C GLY A 61 -14.38 17.85 10.20
N ARG A 62 -13.69 17.06 11.01
CA ARG A 62 -12.72 16.08 10.55
C ARG A 62 -13.07 14.69 11.04
N LYS A 63 -12.76 13.70 10.22
CA LYS A 63 -12.91 12.28 10.58
C LYS A 63 -11.77 11.87 11.50
N GLY A 64 -12.03 10.85 12.30
CA GLY A 64 -11.07 10.35 13.28
C GLY A 64 -11.36 8.93 13.74
N LEU A 65 -10.33 8.30 14.30
CA LEU A 65 -10.39 7.00 14.97
C LEU A 65 -9.85 7.15 16.39
N SER A 66 -10.58 6.64 17.36
CA SER A 66 -10.18 6.50 18.76
C SER A 66 -10.09 5.03 19.12
N ILE A 67 -8.97 4.64 19.73
CA ILE A 67 -8.75 3.30 20.24
C ILE A 67 -8.35 3.42 21.72
N SER A 68 -9.10 2.76 22.60
CA SER A 68 -8.76 2.67 24.01
C SER A 68 -8.52 1.22 24.42
N ALA A 69 -7.38 0.93 25.05
CA ALA A 69 -7.04 -0.41 25.55
C ALA A 69 -6.16 -0.31 26.80
N ALA A 70 -5.89 -1.45 27.44
CA ALA A 70 -4.86 -1.53 28.48
C ALA A 70 -3.47 -1.16 27.91
N GLY A 71 -2.67 -0.43 28.67
CA GLY A 71 -1.32 -0.03 28.26
C GLY A 71 -0.73 1.07 29.14
N ALA A 72 0.51 1.44 28.85
CA ALA A 72 1.22 2.54 29.50
C ALA A 72 1.33 3.75 28.58
N LEU A 73 0.97 4.94 29.08
CA LEU A 73 0.99 6.19 28.31
C LEU A 73 2.38 6.45 27.71
N GLU A 74 3.43 6.32 28.53
CA GLU A 74 4.82 6.59 28.12
C GLU A 74 5.27 5.67 26.98
N GLU A 75 4.90 4.39 27.01
CA GLU A 75 5.25 3.44 25.96
C GLU A 75 4.56 3.80 24.63
N VAL A 76 3.27 4.12 24.68
CA VAL A 76 2.50 4.47 23.47
C VAL A 76 3.03 5.79 22.91
N THR A 77 3.26 6.80 23.74
CA THR A 77 3.82 8.09 23.32
C THR A 77 5.21 7.93 22.71
N ALA A 78 6.10 7.10 23.29
CA ALA A 78 7.44 6.88 22.76
C ALA A 78 7.46 6.17 21.39
N ARG A 79 6.42 5.38 21.09
CA ARG A 79 6.30 4.64 19.82
C ARG A 79 5.41 5.34 18.79
N LEU A 80 4.71 6.40 19.16
CA LEU A 80 3.77 7.08 18.29
C LEU A 80 4.53 7.87 17.22
N PRO A 81 4.43 7.50 15.93
CA PRO A 81 5.11 8.23 14.88
C PRO A 81 4.44 9.59 14.62
N ASP A 82 5.26 10.60 14.34
CA ASP A 82 4.78 11.81 13.67
C ASP A 82 4.45 11.48 12.21
N VAL A 83 3.15 11.44 11.89
CA VAL A 83 2.63 11.13 10.55
C VAL A 83 2.03 12.40 9.96
N TYR A 84 2.67 12.91 8.92
CA TYR A 84 2.20 14.10 8.22
C TYR A 84 0.74 13.93 7.77
N GLY A 85 -0.12 14.93 7.96
CA GLY A 85 -1.53 14.84 7.54
C GLY A 85 -2.44 14.08 8.51
N LEU A 86 -1.88 13.56 9.61
CA LEU A 86 -2.65 13.05 10.75
C LEU A 86 -2.34 13.87 12.00
N ASP A 87 -3.38 14.24 12.73
CA ASP A 87 -3.25 14.75 14.09
C ASP A 87 -3.42 13.56 15.04
N THR A 88 -2.35 13.20 15.75
CA THR A 88 -2.37 12.11 16.72
C THR A 88 -2.32 12.64 18.15
N GLY A 89 -2.96 11.95 19.07
CA GLY A 89 -2.98 12.31 20.48
C GLY A 89 -3.14 11.10 21.37
N VAL A 90 -2.44 11.10 22.50
CA VAL A 90 -2.54 10.03 23.51
C VAL A 90 -3.05 10.62 24.81
N SER A 91 -3.98 9.94 25.46
CA SER A 91 -4.49 10.33 26.78
C SER A 91 -4.79 9.12 27.65
N VAL A 92 -5.04 9.36 28.93
CA VAL A 92 -5.45 8.34 29.90
C VAL A 92 -6.86 8.69 30.37
N PRO A 93 -7.92 8.23 29.68
CA PRO A 93 -9.29 8.60 30.04
C PRO A 93 -9.72 8.03 31.40
N VAL A 94 -9.18 6.87 31.77
CA VAL A 94 -9.37 6.22 33.08
C VAL A 94 -8.08 5.50 33.50
N PRO A 95 -7.83 5.32 34.80
CA PRO A 95 -6.66 4.58 35.27
C PRO A 95 -6.54 3.20 34.62
N GLY A 96 -5.33 2.86 34.13
CA GLY A 96 -5.04 1.57 33.51
C GLY A 96 -5.46 1.43 32.04
N ARG A 97 -6.11 2.43 31.45
CA ARG A 97 -6.40 2.47 30.00
C ARG A 97 -5.80 3.69 29.34
N VAL A 98 -5.20 3.46 28.19
CA VAL A 98 -4.67 4.52 27.31
C VAL A 98 -5.61 4.64 26.12
N GLU A 99 -5.87 5.88 25.70
CA GLU A 99 -6.60 6.20 24.47
C GLU A 99 -5.64 6.84 23.47
N LEU A 100 -5.54 6.25 22.29
CA LEU A 100 -4.90 6.83 21.11
C LEU A 100 -5.99 7.37 20.17
N ARG A 101 -5.90 8.64 19.83
CA ARG A 101 -6.74 9.30 18.82
C ARG A 101 -5.91 9.63 17.60
N ILE A 102 -6.49 9.41 16.43
CA ILE A 102 -5.92 9.70 15.12
C ILE A 102 -7.00 10.47 14.36
N ALA A 103 -6.73 11.70 13.94
CA ALA A 103 -7.66 12.53 13.17
C ALA A 103 -7.02 13.01 11.87
N GLU A 104 -7.83 13.28 10.85
CA GLU A 104 -7.34 13.95 9.65
C GLU A 104 -6.86 15.38 9.98
N SER A 105 -5.63 15.73 9.58
CA SER A 105 -5.22 17.13 9.56
C SER A 105 -5.96 17.88 8.44
N ARG A 106 -6.10 19.20 8.57
CA ARG A 106 -6.71 20.02 7.51
C ARG A 106 -5.92 19.91 6.20
N GLY A 107 -6.58 19.46 5.14
CA GLY A 107 -5.98 19.27 3.81
C GLY A 107 -5.44 17.86 3.53
N ALA A 108 -5.68 16.89 4.41
CA ALA A 108 -5.42 15.48 4.15
C ALA A 108 -6.34 14.91 3.05
N VAL A 109 -5.89 13.84 2.38
CA VAL A 109 -6.68 13.14 1.34
C VAL A 109 -7.56 12.10 2.03
N SER A 110 -8.88 12.31 2.01
CA SER A 110 -9.79 11.54 2.87
C SER A 110 -9.86 10.03 2.56
N SER A 111 -9.69 9.66 1.30
CA SER A 111 -9.63 8.24 0.91
C SER A 111 -8.41 7.50 1.47
N VAL A 112 -7.27 8.18 1.63
CA VAL A 112 -6.06 7.60 2.26
C VAL A 112 -6.32 7.35 3.74
N PHE A 113 -6.98 8.30 4.41
CA PHE A 113 -7.36 8.17 5.80
C PHE A 113 -8.33 7.01 6.04
N GLU A 114 -9.37 6.89 5.21
CA GLU A 114 -10.33 5.78 5.30
C GLU A 114 -9.64 4.42 5.11
N THR A 115 -8.73 4.31 4.14
CA THR A 115 -7.95 3.08 3.93
C THR A 115 -7.07 2.75 5.15
N LEU A 116 -6.48 3.76 5.79
CA LEU A 116 -5.75 3.59 7.05
C LEU A 116 -6.69 3.08 8.15
N ILE A 117 -7.90 3.63 8.28
CA ILE A 117 -8.85 3.20 9.32
C ILE A 117 -9.24 1.74 9.11
N GLU A 118 -9.57 1.33 7.89
CA GLU A 118 -9.90 -0.06 7.58
C GLU A 118 -8.74 -1.01 7.91
N ASP A 119 -7.53 -0.63 7.53
CA ASP A 119 -6.32 -1.40 7.79
C ASP A 119 -6.03 -1.56 9.29
N VAL A 120 -6.17 -0.48 10.06
CA VAL A 120 -6.02 -0.50 11.52
C VAL A 120 -7.09 -1.39 12.16
N VAL A 121 -8.36 -1.24 11.78
CA VAL A 121 -9.47 -2.02 12.35
C VAL A 121 -9.36 -3.50 11.99
N LYS A 122 -8.97 -3.83 10.75
CA LYS A 122 -8.72 -5.20 10.32
C LYS A 122 -7.58 -5.82 11.12
N THR A 123 -6.49 -5.08 11.33
CA THR A 123 -5.35 -5.53 12.13
C THR A 123 -5.76 -5.78 13.59
N LEU A 124 -6.62 -4.94 14.15
CA LEU A 124 -7.10 -5.07 15.53
C LEU A 124 -8.12 -6.20 15.72
N SER A 125 -8.79 -6.62 14.65
CA SER A 125 -9.76 -7.73 14.65
C SER A 125 -9.10 -9.11 14.59
N ALA A 126 -7.81 -9.20 14.26
CA ALA A 126 -7.07 -10.46 14.35
C ALA A 126 -6.74 -10.76 15.82
N ASP A 127 -7.22 -11.91 16.33
CA ASP A 127 -7.27 -12.39 17.73
C ASP A 127 -5.93 -12.48 18.51
N VAL A 128 -4.85 -11.88 18.02
CA VAL A 128 -3.47 -12.14 18.49
C VAL A 128 -2.80 -10.90 19.12
N ALA A 129 -3.37 -9.71 19.01
CA ALA A 129 -2.70 -8.50 19.50
C ALA A 129 -2.86 -8.34 21.02
N LYS A 130 -1.96 -8.93 21.81
CA LYS A 130 -1.81 -8.65 23.27
C LYS A 130 -1.53 -7.17 23.56
N ASP A 131 -0.99 -6.42 22.58
CA ASP A 131 -0.70 -4.99 22.67
C ASP A 131 -1.34 -4.20 21.51
N ALA A 132 -2.65 -3.94 21.61
CA ALA A 132 -3.44 -3.28 20.57
C ALA A 132 -2.86 -1.90 20.16
N LEU A 133 -2.48 -1.06 21.14
CA LEU A 133 -1.99 0.29 20.89
C LEU A 133 -0.59 0.30 20.25
N VAL A 134 0.30 -0.58 20.68
CA VAL A 134 1.63 -0.74 20.07
C VAL A 134 1.50 -1.23 18.64
N THR A 135 0.58 -2.16 18.39
CA THR A 135 0.28 -2.66 17.04
C THR A 135 -0.19 -1.52 16.12
N VAL A 136 -1.06 -0.64 16.62
CA VAL A 136 -1.54 0.54 15.88
C VAL A 136 -0.40 1.51 15.60
N CYS A 137 0.47 1.79 16.58
CA CYS A 137 1.64 2.65 16.37
C CYS A 137 2.54 2.11 15.26
N ARG A 138 2.78 0.79 15.22
CA ARG A 138 3.53 0.14 14.15
C ARG A 138 2.82 0.26 12.79
N ARG A 139 1.49 0.15 12.73
CA ARG A 139 0.75 0.41 11.48
C ARG A 139 0.90 1.86 11.04
N LEU A 140 0.74 2.82 11.96
CA LEU A 140 0.93 4.24 11.64
C LEU A 140 2.33 4.53 11.11
N ASP A 141 3.36 3.85 11.62
CA ASP A 141 4.73 4.05 11.16
C ASP A 141 4.95 3.52 9.73
N LEU A 142 4.32 2.39 9.39
CA LEU A 142 4.25 1.91 8.00
C LEU A 142 3.51 2.91 7.09
N TRP A 143 2.44 3.53 7.60
CA TRP A 143 1.66 4.51 6.86
C TRP A 143 2.32 5.89 6.73
N LYS A 144 3.33 6.18 7.55
CA LYS A 144 4.06 7.46 7.54
C LYS A 144 4.62 7.82 6.17
N HIS A 145 5.18 6.84 5.46
CA HIS A 145 5.73 7.06 4.13
C HIS A 145 4.62 7.38 3.10
N PHE A 146 3.47 6.72 3.18
CA PHE A 146 2.35 6.93 2.26
C PHE A 146 1.76 8.34 2.37
N PHE A 147 1.57 8.84 3.59
CA PHE A 147 1.08 10.21 3.81
C PHE A 147 2.10 11.29 3.39
N ALA A 148 3.41 11.02 3.48
CA ALA A 148 4.42 11.94 2.97
C ALA A 148 4.40 12.04 1.44
N VAL A 149 4.21 10.91 0.74
CA VAL A 149 4.05 10.87 -0.72
C VAL A 149 2.75 11.53 -1.17
N SER A 150 1.66 11.39 -0.39
CA SER A 150 0.34 11.97 -0.71
C SER A 150 0.28 13.49 -0.63
N ARG A 151 1.33 14.21 -0.19
CA ARG A 151 1.43 15.69 -0.25
C ARG A 151 2.17 16.21 -1.48
N ASN A 152 3.28 15.57 -1.83
CA ASN A 152 4.14 16.03 -2.93
C ASN A 152 3.82 15.32 -4.25
N GLY A 153 3.15 14.17 -4.19
CA GLY A 153 3.01 13.26 -5.30
C GLY A 153 4.23 12.36 -5.43
N LEU A 154 4.13 11.39 -6.32
CA LEU A 154 5.21 10.45 -6.63
C LEU A 154 6.41 11.19 -7.25
N SER A 155 7.62 10.88 -6.76
CA SER A 155 8.86 11.26 -7.44
C SER A 155 8.94 10.64 -8.85
N LEU A 156 9.81 11.16 -9.72
CA LEU A 156 9.93 10.61 -11.08
C LEU A 156 10.31 9.12 -11.10
N ASN A 157 11.18 8.70 -10.18
CA ASN A 157 11.56 7.28 -10.04
C ASN A 157 10.37 6.42 -9.57
N GLN A 158 9.56 6.91 -8.62
CA GLN A 158 8.34 6.21 -8.20
C GLN A 158 7.30 6.15 -9.32
N GLN A 159 7.18 7.22 -10.12
CA GLN A 159 6.31 7.21 -11.30
C GLN A 159 6.76 6.17 -12.33
N ALA A 160 8.07 6.08 -12.58
CA ALA A 160 8.66 5.11 -13.51
C ALA A 160 8.47 3.66 -13.03
N GLY A 161 8.69 3.39 -11.74
CA GLY A 161 8.46 2.09 -11.12
C GLY A 161 6.99 1.67 -11.25
N LEU A 162 6.07 2.52 -10.79
CA LEU A 162 4.64 2.25 -10.90
C LEU A 162 4.18 2.08 -12.36
N PHE A 163 4.74 2.85 -13.30
CA PHE A 163 4.43 2.69 -14.73
C PHE A 163 4.85 1.30 -15.26
N ALA A 164 6.00 0.79 -14.84
CA ALA A 164 6.48 -0.55 -15.20
C ALA A 164 5.62 -1.63 -14.54
N GLU A 165 5.31 -1.51 -13.25
CA GLU A 165 4.40 -2.43 -12.55
C GLU A 165 3.02 -2.50 -13.21
N LEU A 166 2.41 -1.35 -13.54
CA LEU A 166 1.13 -1.29 -14.25
C LEU A 166 1.19 -1.92 -15.65
N THR A 167 2.35 -1.91 -16.28
CA THR A 167 2.58 -2.61 -17.55
C THR A 167 2.60 -4.11 -17.33
N VAL A 168 3.31 -4.61 -16.34
CA VAL A 168 3.32 -6.03 -15.98
C VAL A 168 1.94 -6.51 -15.56
N LEU A 169 1.24 -5.74 -14.72
CA LEU A 169 -0.11 -6.07 -14.26
C LEU A 169 -1.06 -6.33 -15.44
N ILE A 170 -1.16 -5.38 -16.37
CA ILE A 170 -2.15 -5.42 -17.45
C ILE A 170 -1.69 -6.33 -18.59
N ASP A 171 -0.45 -6.17 -19.06
CA ASP A 171 -0.02 -6.81 -20.32
C ASP A 171 0.41 -8.27 -20.09
N VAL A 172 0.84 -8.62 -18.87
CA VAL A 172 1.39 -9.94 -18.54
C VAL A 172 0.51 -10.68 -17.56
N MET A 173 0.26 -10.12 -16.37
CA MET A 173 -0.46 -10.83 -15.30
C MET A 173 -1.92 -11.08 -15.67
N CYS A 174 -2.66 -10.06 -16.14
CA CYS A 174 -4.04 -10.26 -16.60
C CYS A 174 -4.11 -11.29 -17.76
N THR A 175 -3.17 -11.23 -18.71
CA THR A 175 -3.08 -12.19 -19.82
C THR A 175 -2.78 -13.63 -19.35
N ALA A 176 -1.97 -13.77 -18.30
CA ALA A 176 -1.53 -15.08 -17.83
C ALA A 176 -2.57 -15.77 -16.93
N ILE A 177 -3.18 -15.01 -16.00
CA ILE A 177 -3.96 -15.56 -14.88
C ILE A 177 -5.33 -14.89 -14.68
N GLY A 178 -5.73 -13.97 -15.56
CA GLY A 178 -6.98 -13.22 -15.46
C GLY A 178 -6.88 -12.00 -14.53
N GLU A 179 -7.82 -11.07 -14.71
CA GLU A 179 -7.80 -9.73 -14.11
C GLU A 179 -7.95 -9.76 -12.59
N GLU A 180 -8.85 -10.59 -12.07
CA GLU A 180 -9.08 -10.76 -10.64
C GLU A 180 -7.84 -11.33 -9.93
N SER A 181 -7.28 -12.43 -10.43
CA SER A 181 -6.07 -13.04 -9.87
C SER A 181 -4.85 -12.11 -10.00
N ALA A 182 -4.71 -11.41 -11.12
CA ALA A 182 -3.64 -10.44 -11.34
C ALA A 182 -3.71 -9.27 -10.36
N ALA A 183 -4.90 -8.67 -10.20
CA ALA A 183 -5.13 -7.62 -9.23
C ALA A 183 -4.90 -8.12 -7.80
N HIS A 184 -5.18 -9.40 -7.48
CA HIS A 184 -4.89 -9.99 -6.19
C HIS A 184 -3.38 -10.13 -5.93
N ALA A 185 -2.65 -10.66 -6.91
CA ALA A 185 -1.22 -10.97 -6.81
C ALA A 185 -0.30 -9.73 -6.81
N TRP A 186 -0.79 -8.53 -7.14
CA TRP A 186 0.03 -7.31 -7.20
C TRP A 186 0.35 -6.72 -5.82
N TYR A 187 1.51 -6.99 -5.25
CA TYR A 187 1.91 -6.55 -3.91
C TYR A 187 2.89 -5.36 -3.88
N GLY A 188 3.45 -4.94 -5.02
CA GLY A 188 4.41 -3.83 -5.12
C GLY A 188 4.01 -2.57 -4.34
N PRO A 189 2.77 -2.06 -4.49
CA PRO A 189 2.30 -0.88 -3.77
C PRO A 189 2.28 -1.01 -2.23
N ALA A 190 2.32 -2.23 -1.70
CA ALA A 190 2.38 -2.49 -0.27
C ALA A 190 3.83 -2.57 0.26
N GLY A 191 4.85 -2.36 -0.58
CA GLY A 191 6.26 -2.49 -0.20
C GLY A 191 6.66 -3.93 0.13
N ALA A 192 6.04 -4.91 -0.54
CA ALA A 192 6.39 -6.32 -0.40
C ALA A 192 7.79 -6.62 -0.96
N LEU A 193 8.31 -7.82 -0.70
CA LEU A 193 9.62 -8.24 -1.21
C LEU A 193 9.66 -8.32 -2.74
N GLN A 194 8.57 -8.78 -3.34
CA GLN A 194 8.32 -8.84 -4.78
C GLN A 194 7.08 -8.04 -5.14
N ASP A 195 7.08 -7.45 -6.35
CA ASP A 195 5.96 -6.66 -6.86
C ASP A 195 4.72 -7.50 -7.16
N PHE A 196 4.90 -8.75 -7.60
CA PHE A 196 3.83 -9.72 -7.70
C PHE A 196 4.23 -11.02 -7.00
N ALA A 197 3.30 -11.62 -6.27
CA ALA A 197 3.57 -12.87 -5.58
C ALA A 197 2.33 -13.75 -5.41
N ASN A 198 2.56 -15.05 -5.39
CA ASN A 198 1.69 -16.06 -4.80
C ASN A 198 2.56 -17.13 -4.13
N ASP A 199 1.98 -18.22 -3.65
CA ASP A 199 2.72 -19.27 -2.91
C ASP A 199 3.78 -20.01 -3.75
N ARG A 200 3.82 -19.82 -5.07
CA ARG A 200 4.65 -20.58 -6.02
C ARG A 200 5.42 -19.72 -7.02
N LEU A 201 5.19 -18.42 -7.01
CA LEU A 201 5.81 -17.47 -7.92
C LEU A 201 6.00 -16.11 -7.27
N GLY A 202 7.19 -15.54 -7.47
CA GLY A 202 7.45 -14.12 -7.33
C GLY A 202 7.80 -13.48 -8.67
N VAL A 203 7.39 -12.24 -8.88
CA VAL A 203 7.85 -11.38 -9.98
C VAL A 203 8.30 -10.06 -9.39
N GLU A 204 9.59 -9.76 -9.55
CA GLU A 204 10.17 -8.45 -9.23
C GLU A 204 10.24 -7.60 -10.50
N VAL A 205 9.74 -6.37 -10.45
CA VAL A 205 9.71 -5.45 -11.58
C VAL A 205 10.69 -4.31 -11.35
N LYS A 206 11.56 -4.05 -12.33
CA LYS A 206 12.52 -2.96 -12.30
C LYS A 206 12.39 -2.10 -13.54
N SER A 207 12.35 -0.79 -13.35
CA SER A 207 12.48 0.18 -14.44
C SER A 207 13.87 0.83 -14.43
N VAL A 208 14.45 1.06 -15.59
CA VAL A 208 15.67 1.86 -15.74
C VAL A 208 15.46 2.97 -16.76
N SER A 209 15.82 4.20 -16.38
CA SER A 209 15.74 5.39 -17.23
C SER A 209 17.14 5.79 -17.71
N SER A 210 17.76 4.99 -18.58
CA SER A 210 19.05 5.37 -19.15
C SER A 210 19.26 4.78 -20.55
N THR A 211 20.03 5.50 -21.37
CA THR A 211 20.57 5.00 -22.63
C THR A 211 21.80 4.10 -22.43
N GLY A 212 22.27 3.95 -21.19
CA GLY A 212 23.41 3.13 -20.82
C GLY A 212 23.03 1.68 -20.45
N PRO A 213 23.98 0.96 -19.82
CA PRO A 213 23.77 -0.42 -19.42
C PRO A 213 22.57 -0.57 -18.48
N ALA A 214 21.83 -1.67 -18.64
CA ALA A 214 20.70 -2.01 -17.78
C ALA A 214 21.17 -2.43 -16.37
N ILE A 215 21.44 -1.45 -15.51
CA ILE A 215 21.83 -1.70 -14.12
C ILE A 215 20.63 -1.47 -13.21
N VAL A 216 20.15 -2.54 -12.58
CA VAL A 216 19.02 -2.49 -11.64
C VAL A 216 19.54 -2.51 -10.21
N THR A 217 18.85 -1.79 -9.32
CA THR A 217 19.15 -1.82 -7.88
C THR A 217 18.24 -2.84 -7.22
N ILE A 218 18.86 -3.75 -6.47
CA ILE A 218 18.18 -4.66 -5.55
C ILE A 218 18.31 -4.04 -4.17
N ALA A 219 17.18 -3.70 -3.56
CA ALA A 219 17.11 -2.92 -2.32
C ALA A 219 17.36 -3.79 -1.08
N ASN A 220 17.16 -5.11 -1.19
CA ASN A 220 17.30 -6.05 -0.09
C ASN A 220 17.68 -7.44 -0.61
N GLU A 221 18.53 -8.14 0.15
CA GLU A 221 19.00 -9.52 -0.10
C GLU A 221 17.88 -10.56 -0.26
N ARG A 222 16.67 -10.27 0.23
CA ARG A 222 15.51 -11.16 0.13
C ARG A 222 14.67 -10.96 -1.13
N GLN A 223 14.86 -9.86 -1.86
CA GLN A 223 14.03 -9.56 -3.04
C GLN A 223 14.21 -10.59 -4.14
N LEU A 224 15.45 -11.06 -4.33
CA LEU A 224 15.79 -12.06 -5.34
C LEU A 224 16.00 -13.46 -4.77
N ASP A 225 15.47 -13.76 -3.57
CA ASP A 225 15.59 -15.08 -2.94
C ASP A 225 14.44 -16.00 -3.39
N GLU A 226 14.72 -16.88 -4.35
CA GLU A 226 13.73 -17.78 -4.94
C GLU A 226 13.17 -18.80 -3.94
N ARG A 227 13.88 -19.08 -2.84
CA ARG A 227 13.42 -20.06 -1.83
C ARG A 227 12.17 -19.59 -1.09
N LEU A 228 11.90 -18.28 -1.11
CA LEU A 228 10.74 -17.68 -0.45
C LEU A 228 9.45 -17.85 -1.27
N VAL A 229 9.56 -18.10 -2.57
CA VAL A 229 8.43 -18.04 -3.50
C VAL A 229 8.37 -19.21 -4.49
N GLY A 230 9.38 -20.08 -4.57
CA GLY A 230 9.43 -21.13 -5.59
C GLY A 230 10.06 -20.63 -6.88
N ASP A 231 9.25 -20.32 -7.90
CA ASP A 231 9.74 -19.66 -9.11
C ASP A 231 9.89 -18.15 -8.88
N LEU A 232 10.96 -17.55 -9.39
CA LEU A 232 11.20 -16.12 -9.27
C LEU A 232 11.63 -15.54 -10.60
N LEU A 233 10.89 -14.53 -11.06
CA LEU A 233 11.14 -13.81 -12.29
C LEU A 233 11.56 -12.37 -11.98
N LEU A 234 12.54 -11.87 -12.73
CA LEU A 234 12.91 -10.45 -12.74
C LEU A 234 12.51 -9.84 -14.10
N ALA A 235 11.59 -8.88 -14.07
CA ALA A 235 11.15 -8.14 -15.25
C ALA A 235 11.82 -6.76 -15.29
N VAL A 236 12.61 -6.49 -16.32
CA VAL A 236 13.35 -5.22 -16.46
C VAL A 236 12.84 -4.43 -17.66
N TYR A 237 12.33 -3.24 -17.39
CA TYR A 237 11.80 -2.31 -18.39
C TYR A 237 12.75 -1.13 -18.58
N LYS A 238 13.29 -0.95 -19.79
CA LYS A 238 14.00 0.28 -20.17
C LYS A 238 12.99 1.33 -20.60
N LEU A 239 12.95 2.45 -19.88
CA LEU A 239 12.03 3.56 -20.14
C LEU A 239 12.78 4.76 -20.74
N ASP A 240 12.21 5.33 -21.79
CA ASP A 240 12.54 6.67 -22.26
C ASP A 240 11.55 7.66 -21.64
N ILE A 241 12.08 8.57 -20.83
CA ILE A 241 11.29 9.52 -20.03
C ILE A 241 11.57 10.93 -20.55
N ARG A 242 10.52 11.63 -20.98
CA ARG A 242 10.60 12.97 -21.57
C ARG A 242 9.51 13.87 -21.02
N GLU A 243 9.72 15.18 -21.01
CA GLU A 243 8.67 16.13 -20.65
C GLU A 243 7.63 16.30 -21.79
N THR A 244 8.06 16.13 -23.04
CA THR A 244 7.22 16.30 -24.23
C THR A 244 7.49 15.20 -25.27
N GLY A 245 6.58 15.06 -26.25
CA GLY A 245 6.69 14.08 -27.33
C GLY A 245 5.75 12.89 -27.16
N GLU A 246 6.19 11.74 -27.66
CA GLU A 246 5.45 10.46 -27.62
C GLU A 246 5.47 9.82 -26.23
N GLY A 247 4.67 8.77 -26.05
CA GLY A 247 4.54 8.04 -24.79
C GLY A 247 3.36 8.50 -23.94
N LEU A 248 3.16 7.79 -22.83
CA LEU A 248 2.06 7.99 -21.90
C LEU A 248 2.56 8.64 -20.61
N THR A 249 1.80 9.57 -20.06
CA THR A 249 2.01 9.99 -18.68
C THR A 249 1.46 8.93 -17.74
N LEU A 250 1.96 8.89 -16.50
CA LEU A 250 1.45 7.96 -15.48
C LEU A 250 -0.09 8.04 -15.31
N PRO A 251 -0.74 9.21 -15.22
CA PRO A 251 -2.19 9.28 -15.12
C PRO A 251 -2.92 8.65 -16.31
N ARG A 252 -2.38 8.75 -17.53
CA ARG A 252 -2.97 8.11 -18.70
C ARG A 252 -2.80 6.60 -18.69
N LYS A 253 -1.66 6.08 -18.19
CA LYS A 253 -1.46 4.63 -17.98
C LYS A 253 -2.44 4.10 -16.92
N ILE A 254 -2.66 4.85 -15.84
CA ILE A 254 -3.65 4.52 -14.80
C ILE A 254 -5.07 4.52 -15.37
N GLU A 255 -5.46 5.52 -16.15
CA GLU A 255 -6.78 5.54 -16.81
C GLU A 255 -6.98 4.33 -17.74
N ALA A 256 -5.95 3.95 -18.49
CA ALA A 256 -6.00 2.77 -19.34
C ALA A 256 -6.18 1.49 -18.50
N ALA A 257 -5.47 1.37 -17.37
CA ALA A 257 -5.62 0.24 -16.45
C ALA A 257 -7.02 0.21 -15.81
N ARG A 258 -7.54 1.35 -15.32
CA ARG A 258 -8.92 1.48 -14.81
C ARG A 258 -9.94 1.01 -15.84
N LYS A 259 -9.79 1.45 -17.09
CA LYS A 259 -10.70 1.05 -18.19
C LYS A 259 -10.62 -0.46 -18.47
N HIS A 260 -9.42 -1.03 -18.42
CA HIS A 260 -9.23 -2.47 -18.63
C HIS A 260 -9.91 -3.29 -17.52
N LEU A 261 -9.82 -2.83 -16.27
CA LEU A 261 -10.36 -3.53 -15.10
C LEU A 261 -11.84 -3.26 -14.83
N ALA A 262 -12.46 -2.26 -15.46
CA ALA A 262 -13.81 -1.79 -15.15
C ALA A 262 -14.93 -2.86 -15.24
N GLY A 263 -14.72 -3.95 -15.99
CA GLY A 263 -15.64 -5.09 -16.06
C GLY A 263 -15.54 -6.09 -14.90
N TYR A 264 -14.54 -5.92 -14.03
CA TYR A 264 -14.17 -6.82 -12.94
C TYR A 264 -14.22 -6.05 -11.62
N GLU A 265 -15.34 -6.16 -10.91
CA GLU A 265 -15.64 -5.30 -9.75
C GLU A 265 -14.61 -5.46 -8.63
N SER A 266 -14.24 -6.70 -8.30
CA SER A 266 -13.27 -6.98 -7.24
C SER A 266 -11.87 -6.52 -7.66
N ALA A 267 -11.46 -6.80 -8.90
CA ALA A 267 -10.18 -6.34 -9.44
C ALA A 267 -10.08 -4.81 -9.44
N SER A 268 -11.15 -4.11 -9.83
CA SER A 268 -11.23 -2.64 -9.83
C SER A 268 -11.08 -2.07 -8.42
N ALA A 269 -11.81 -2.62 -7.44
CA ALA A 269 -11.73 -2.18 -6.05
C ALA A 269 -10.32 -2.41 -5.47
N MET A 270 -9.72 -3.57 -5.71
CA MET A 270 -8.36 -3.88 -5.28
C MET A 270 -7.33 -2.95 -5.94
N PHE A 271 -7.51 -2.65 -7.22
CA PHE A 271 -6.63 -1.77 -7.97
C PHE A 271 -6.63 -0.35 -7.38
N GLU A 272 -7.79 0.24 -7.11
CA GLU A 272 -7.88 1.58 -6.49
C GLU A 272 -7.25 1.59 -5.10
N ALA A 273 -7.52 0.59 -4.27
CA ALA A 273 -6.91 0.47 -2.95
C ALA A 273 -5.36 0.37 -3.04
N LYS A 274 -4.84 -0.33 -4.04
CA LYS A 274 -3.40 -0.47 -4.29
C LYS A 274 -2.78 0.79 -4.90
N LEU A 275 -3.48 1.55 -5.74
CA LEU A 275 -3.03 2.87 -6.20
C LEU A 275 -2.89 3.87 -5.05
N ILE A 276 -3.83 3.86 -4.12
CA ILE A 276 -3.74 4.68 -2.90
C ILE A 276 -2.48 4.29 -2.12
N ARG A 277 -2.23 2.98 -1.96
CA ARG A 277 -1.03 2.46 -1.29
C ARG A 277 0.26 2.81 -2.04
N SER A 278 0.29 2.88 -3.37
CA SER A 278 1.52 3.32 -4.04
C SER A 278 1.85 4.79 -3.79
N GLY A 279 0.92 5.56 -3.19
CA GLY A 279 1.02 7.00 -2.99
C GLY A 279 0.52 7.82 -4.19
N TYR A 280 -0.08 7.17 -5.19
CA TYR A 280 -0.76 7.87 -6.27
C TYR A 280 -2.04 8.56 -5.77
N SER A 281 -2.29 9.75 -6.28
CA SER A 281 -3.52 10.51 -6.02
C SER A 281 -3.89 11.29 -7.27
N ASP A 282 -5.15 11.20 -7.69
CA ASP A 282 -5.65 11.98 -8.83
C ASP A 282 -5.61 13.49 -8.58
N ALA A 283 -5.63 13.93 -7.32
CA ALA A 283 -5.43 15.34 -6.95
C ALA A 283 -4.04 15.87 -7.38
N HIS A 284 -3.07 14.97 -7.55
CA HIS A 284 -1.72 15.30 -8.01
C HIS A 284 -1.51 15.09 -9.51
N ARG A 285 -2.55 14.76 -10.27
CA ARG A 285 -2.45 14.47 -11.71
C ARG A 285 -1.68 15.54 -12.48
N ALA A 286 -1.86 16.81 -12.16
CA ALA A 286 -1.18 17.92 -12.82
C ALA A 286 0.35 17.95 -12.60
N LYS A 287 0.87 17.26 -11.58
CA LYS A 287 2.31 17.14 -11.29
C LYS A 287 2.98 16.04 -12.12
N TYR A 288 2.21 15.10 -12.68
CA TYR A 288 2.72 13.92 -13.39
C TYR A 288 2.77 14.15 -14.91
N VAL A 289 3.62 15.10 -15.31
CA VAL A 289 3.71 15.59 -16.70
C VAL A 289 4.63 14.76 -17.61
N HIS A 290 5.55 13.99 -17.02
CA HIS A 290 6.55 13.23 -17.77
C HIS A 290 5.88 12.10 -18.55
N ARG A 291 6.23 11.99 -19.83
CA ARG A 291 5.81 10.94 -20.75
C ARG A 291 6.85 9.83 -20.75
N MET A 292 6.37 8.60 -20.69
CA MET A 292 7.17 7.40 -20.61
C MET A 292 6.85 6.47 -21.79
N THR A 293 7.90 6.02 -22.45
CA THR A 293 7.83 5.03 -23.53
C THR A 293 8.71 3.84 -23.16
N ILE A 294 8.15 2.63 -23.24
CA ILE A 294 8.92 1.40 -23.06
C ILE A 294 9.77 1.18 -24.31
N ARG A 295 11.09 1.17 -24.15
CA ARG A 295 12.05 0.93 -25.24
C ARG A 295 12.37 -0.55 -25.39
N SER A 296 12.44 -1.26 -24.28
CA SER A 296 12.59 -2.72 -24.25
C SER A 296 12.09 -3.27 -22.92
N ALA A 297 11.72 -4.55 -22.95
CA ALA A 297 11.43 -5.35 -21.77
C ALA A 297 12.24 -6.64 -21.86
N ALA A 298 12.91 -7.01 -20.78
CA ALA A 298 13.66 -8.24 -20.65
C ALA A 298 13.19 -8.98 -19.40
N TRP A 299 13.06 -10.31 -19.49
CA TRP A 299 12.59 -11.15 -18.41
C TRP A 299 13.67 -12.16 -18.08
N PHE A 300 13.98 -12.35 -16.81
CA PHE A 300 15.02 -13.28 -16.37
C PHE A 300 14.45 -14.26 -15.36
N ARG A 301 14.83 -15.53 -15.45
CA ARG A 301 14.58 -16.51 -14.39
C ARG A 301 15.68 -16.41 -13.34
N VAL A 302 15.32 -16.06 -12.12
CA VAL A 302 16.25 -16.01 -11.00
C VAL A 302 16.42 -17.44 -10.46
N ALA A 303 17.49 -18.11 -10.88
CA ALA A 303 17.79 -19.48 -10.46
C ALA A 303 19.29 -19.79 -10.59
N GLY A 304 19.74 -20.82 -9.87
CA GLY A 304 21.12 -21.32 -9.96
C GLY A 304 22.12 -20.20 -9.72
N SER A 305 23.03 -19.98 -10.68
CA SER A 305 24.10 -18.98 -10.60
C SER A 305 23.70 -17.56 -11.03
N PHE A 306 22.40 -17.24 -11.18
CA PHE A 306 21.95 -15.88 -11.48
C PHE A 306 22.56 -14.88 -10.46
N PRO A 307 23.14 -13.74 -10.89
CA PRO A 307 23.80 -12.79 -9.99
C PRO A 307 22.85 -12.22 -8.94
N ARG A 308 22.96 -12.70 -7.70
CA ARG A 308 22.18 -12.23 -6.54
C ARG A 308 22.96 -12.41 -5.25
N ILE A 309 22.50 -11.72 -4.21
CA ILE A 309 22.95 -11.89 -2.83
C ILE A 309 21.70 -12.25 -2.04
N THR A 310 21.74 -13.37 -1.31
CA THR A 310 20.66 -13.85 -0.43
C THR A 310 21.11 -13.81 1.03
N GLU A 311 20.20 -14.01 1.98
CA GLU A 311 20.54 -14.06 3.41
C GLU A 311 21.63 -15.10 3.74
N GLN A 312 21.71 -16.20 2.97
CA GLN A 312 22.73 -17.25 3.19
C GLN A 312 24.14 -16.83 2.76
N ASP A 313 24.25 -15.81 1.90
CA ASP A 313 25.54 -15.28 1.44
C ASP A 313 26.12 -14.26 2.43
N LEU A 314 25.32 -13.83 3.41
CA LEU A 314 25.68 -12.77 4.33
C LEU A 314 26.45 -13.30 5.56
N PRO A 315 27.52 -12.60 5.99
CA PRO A 315 28.16 -12.88 7.28
C PRO A 315 27.18 -12.69 8.44
N THR A 316 27.40 -13.42 9.53
CA THR A 316 26.60 -13.26 10.76
C THR A 316 26.60 -11.82 11.24
N GLY A 317 25.41 -11.24 11.42
CA GLY A 317 25.22 -9.87 11.87
C GLY A 317 25.09 -8.84 10.75
N VAL A 318 25.21 -9.25 9.48
CA VAL A 318 24.95 -8.39 8.30
C VAL A 318 23.53 -8.62 7.79
N SER A 319 22.80 -7.56 7.53
CA SER A 319 21.45 -7.57 6.93
C SER A 319 21.16 -6.24 6.23
N GLN A 320 20.05 -6.17 5.49
CA GLN A 320 19.61 -4.99 4.75
C GLN A 320 20.63 -4.52 3.70
N VAL A 321 21.18 -5.47 2.95
CA VAL A 321 22.16 -5.21 1.90
C VAL A 321 21.44 -4.76 0.63
N SER A 322 21.83 -3.59 0.13
CA SER A 322 21.45 -3.14 -1.21
C SER A 322 22.64 -3.28 -2.16
N TYR A 323 22.37 -3.80 -3.36
CA TYR A 323 23.38 -4.05 -4.38
C TYR A 323 22.80 -3.77 -5.78
N LYS A 324 23.68 -3.77 -6.78
CA LYS A 324 23.30 -3.53 -8.18
C LYS A 324 23.64 -4.72 -9.05
N VAL A 325 22.76 -5.04 -9.98
CA VAL A 325 22.95 -6.10 -10.97
C VAL A 325 22.96 -5.48 -12.35
N ASN A 326 24.00 -5.76 -13.14
CA ASN A 326 24.01 -5.46 -14.56
C ASN A 326 23.32 -6.61 -15.31
N VAL A 327 22.07 -6.41 -15.71
CA VAL A 327 21.30 -7.49 -16.35
C VAL A 327 21.75 -7.77 -17.79
N GLU A 328 22.55 -6.90 -18.39
CA GLU A 328 23.23 -7.17 -19.67
C GLU A 328 24.33 -8.22 -19.56
N SER A 329 24.65 -8.68 -18.35
CA SER A 329 25.54 -9.83 -18.12
C SER A 329 24.77 -11.10 -17.71
N CYS A 330 23.44 -11.08 -17.85
CA CYS A 330 22.54 -12.15 -17.38
C CYS A 330 21.80 -12.86 -18.52
N GLN A 331 22.26 -12.79 -19.78
CA GLN A 331 21.53 -13.36 -20.93
C GLN A 331 21.29 -14.88 -20.81
N GLU A 332 22.15 -15.60 -20.10
CA GLU A 332 21.98 -17.04 -19.84
C GLU A 332 20.63 -17.37 -19.17
N TRP A 333 20.09 -16.44 -18.38
CA TRP A 333 18.83 -16.59 -17.66
C TRP A 333 17.66 -15.85 -18.31
N GLU A 334 17.90 -15.18 -19.45
CA GLU A 334 16.87 -14.41 -20.14
C GLU A 334 15.83 -15.36 -20.75
N LEU A 335 14.56 -15.02 -20.54
CA LEU A 335 13.40 -15.73 -21.06
C LEU A 335 12.84 -14.98 -22.25
N VAL A 336 12.41 -15.74 -23.26
CA VAL A 336 11.49 -15.20 -24.25
C VAL A 336 10.15 -14.85 -23.56
N PRO A 337 9.47 -13.76 -23.97
CA PRO A 337 8.25 -13.29 -23.30
C PRO A 337 7.16 -14.35 -23.10
N GLU A 338 7.00 -15.25 -24.07
CA GLU A 338 6.01 -16.32 -24.04
C GLU A 338 6.27 -17.32 -22.90
N LEU A 339 7.55 -17.59 -22.61
CA LEU A 339 7.95 -18.50 -21.54
C LEU A 339 7.76 -17.88 -20.16
N ALA A 340 7.92 -16.55 -20.04
CA ALA A 340 7.60 -15.84 -18.80
C ALA A 340 6.10 -15.95 -18.48
N ILE A 341 5.22 -15.69 -19.47
CA ILE A 341 3.77 -15.85 -19.34
C ILE A 341 3.39 -17.29 -18.98
N GLU A 342 3.98 -18.27 -19.66
CA GLU A 342 3.72 -19.69 -19.38
C GLU A 342 4.16 -20.11 -17.98
N THR A 343 5.29 -19.59 -17.50
CA THR A 343 5.75 -19.81 -16.11
C THR A 343 4.74 -19.25 -15.11
N ILE A 344 4.25 -18.03 -15.35
CA ILE A 344 3.24 -17.38 -14.50
C ILE A 344 1.95 -18.22 -14.48
N ARG A 345 1.47 -18.64 -15.66
CA ARG A 345 0.25 -19.45 -15.79
C ARG A 345 0.36 -20.78 -15.06
N ARG A 346 1.44 -21.51 -15.27
CA ARG A 346 1.67 -22.81 -14.62
C ARG A 346 1.72 -22.71 -13.10
N ALA A 347 2.37 -21.67 -12.57
CA ALA A 347 2.43 -21.46 -11.13
C ALA A 347 1.07 -21.13 -10.51
N HIS A 348 0.12 -20.62 -11.30
CA HIS A 348 -1.24 -20.33 -10.85
C HIS A 348 -2.20 -21.53 -10.92
N GLU A 349 -2.02 -22.42 -11.91
CA GLU A 349 -2.90 -23.58 -12.11
C GLU A 349 -2.62 -24.75 -11.16
N LEU A 350 -1.40 -24.84 -10.63
CA LEU A 350 -0.98 -25.92 -9.72
C LEU A 350 -1.26 -25.57 -8.27
#